data_AF-A0A4Q6BJJ7-F1
#
_entry.id   AF-A0A4Q6BJJ7-F1
#
_cell.length_a   1.000
_cell.length_b   1.000
_cell.length_c   1.000
_cell.angle_alpha   90.00
_cell.angle_beta   90.00
_cell.angle_gamma   90.00
#
_symmetry.space_group_name_H-M   'P 1'
#
loop_
_entity.id
_entity.type
_entity.pdbx_description
1 polymer ?
#
loop_
_entity_poly.entity_id
_entity_poly.type
_entity_poly.pdbx_seq_one_letter_code
_entity_poly.pdbx_strand_id
1 'polypeptide(L)'
;QVSAEYAAAKIIIQQYQVEANKPFAEKITIKDPKAGLTKFQALTAYSDKGEILLLTDKVAADGTLNWAPKKGKWDLYATFSGRTKQMVKRAAPGGEGFTLNHFSKPALDAYLNRFDQAFQTSKPNVRSFYNDSYEVYNADWTDDFFNEFEKRRGYDLKCFIRELASKDTVSSHIARLKSDYRETMGEMLLDNFTKPWTAWAKGVAAVRKRL
;
A
#
# COMPACT_ATOMS: atom_id res chain seq x y z
N GLN A 1 10.97 3.71 17.02
CA GLN A 1 11.32 3.44 15.61
C GLN A 1 10.05 2.98 14.90
N VAL A 2 9.94 3.16 13.59
CA VAL A 2 8.75 2.69 12.84
C VAL A 2 8.79 1.16 12.77
N SER A 3 7.74 0.48 13.24
CA SER A 3 7.60 -0.98 13.15
C SER A 3 7.34 -1.42 11.70
N ALA A 4 7.59 -2.70 11.40
CA ALA A 4 7.44 -3.23 10.03
C ALA A 4 6.03 -3.07 9.45
N GLU A 5 4.99 -3.09 10.29
CA GLU A 5 3.59 -2.84 9.89
C GLU A 5 3.34 -1.41 9.38
N TYR A 6 4.12 -0.44 9.84
CA TYR A 6 4.04 0.98 9.46
C TYR A 6 5.10 1.37 8.42
N ALA A 7 5.93 0.41 7.99
CA ALA A 7 6.92 0.62 6.96
C ALA A 7 6.26 0.84 5.59
N ALA A 8 6.93 1.62 4.74
CA ALA A 8 6.56 1.86 3.36
C ALA A 8 6.25 0.55 2.63
N ALA A 9 5.17 0.56 1.85
CA ALA A 9 4.63 -0.62 1.20
C ALA A 9 4.56 -0.44 -0.32
N LYS A 10 4.54 -1.59 -1.00
CA LYS A 10 4.50 -1.71 -2.44
C LYS A 10 3.48 -2.74 -2.86
N ILE A 11 2.92 -2.59 -4.04
CA ILE A 11 2.04 -3.59 -4.62
C ILE A 11 2.87 -4.73 -5.21
N ILE A 12 2.43 -5.96 -4.99
CA ILE A 12 2.94 -7.14 -5.69
C ILE A 12 1.74 -7.81 -6.36
N ILE A 13 1.85 -8.02 -7.67
CA ILE A 13 0.83 -8.70 -8.46
C ILE A 13 1.42 -10.00 -9.00
N GLN A 14 0.81 -11.13 -8.68
CA GLN A 14 1.17 -12.43 -9.21
C GLN A 14 0.05 -12.97 -10.09
N GLN A 15 0.45 -13.51 -11.24
CA GLN A 15 -0.46 -14.10 -12.21
C GLN A 15 -0.43 -15.61 -12.10
N TYR A 16 -1.61 -16.21 -12.25
CA TYR A 16 -1.84 -17.65 -12.31
C TYR A 16 -2.81 -17.93 -13.45
N GLN A 17 -2.83 -19.18 -13.92
CA GLN A 17 -3.81 -19.62 -14.89
C GLN A 17 -4.51 -20.87 -14.38
N VAL A 18 -5.84 -20.90 -14.52
CA VAL A 18 -6.68 -22.04 -14.14
C VAL A 18 -7.55 -22.40 -15.33
N GLU A 19 -7.76 -23.70 -15.54
CA GLU A 19 -8.60 -24.20 -16.62
C GLU A 19 -9.59 -25.22 -16.08
N ALA A 20 -10.79 -25.24 -16.64
CA ALA A 20 -11.80 -26.22 -16.26
C ALA A 20 -11.28 -27.65 -16.41
N ASN A 21 -11.65 -28.51 -15.45
CA ASN A 21 -11.24 -29.92 -15.38
C ASN A 21 -9.73 -30.17 -15.20
N LYS A 22 -8.93 -29.13 -14.89
CA LYS A 22 -7.54 -29.29 -14.46
C LYS A 22 -7.40 -28.92 -12.98
N PRO A 23 -6.75 -29.77 -12.15
CA PRO A 23 -6.53 -29.43 -10.76
C PRO A 23 -5.58 -28.24 -10.64
N PHE A 24 -5.94 -27.25 -9.81
CA PHE A 24 -5.06 -26.16 -9.42
C PHE A 24 -4.38 -26.52 -8.10
N ALA A 25 -3.12 -26.95 -8.17
CA ALA A 25 -2.35 -27.40 -7.00
C ALA A 25 -1.47 -26.29 -6.39
N GLU A 26 -1.39 -25.14 -7.04
CA GLU A 26 -0.60 -24.02 -6.55
C GLU A 26 -1.31 -23.28 -5.42
N LYS A 27 -0.53 -22.70 -4.51
CA LYS A 27 -1.05 -21.80 -3.47
C LYS A 27 -0.92 -20.34 -3.90
N ILE A 28 -1.91 -19.55 -3.53
CA ILE A 28 -1.94 -18.10 -3.71
C ILE A 28 -1.09 -17.46 -2.61
N THR A 29 0.21 -17.62 -2.75
CA THR A 29 1.23 -17.08 -1.85
C THR A 29 2.35 -16.45 -2.66
N ILE A 30 3.04 -15.50 -2.04
CA ILE A 30 4.24 -14.91 -2.62
C ILE A 30 5.31 -15.97 -2.83
N LYS A 31 5.73 -16.13 -4.10
CA LYS A 31 6.74 -17.11 -4.50
C LYS A 31 8.17 -16.61 -4.29
N ASP A 32 8.36 -15.29 -4.25
CA ASP A 32 9.68 -14.68 -4.04
C ASP A 32 10.05 -14.67 -2.54
N PRO A 33 11.02 -15.48 -2.08
CA PRO A 33 11.43 -15.48 -0.69
C PRO A 33 12.03 -14.14 -0.23
N LYS A 34 12.47 -13.28 -1.16
CA LYS A 34 13.03 -11.96 -0.83
C LYS A 34 11.96 -10.90 -0.54
N ALA A 35 10.70 -11.16 -0.91
CA ALA A 35 9.59 -10.22 -0.74
C ALA A 35 9.33 -9.82 0.72
N GLY A 36 9.73 -10.66 1.68
CA GLY A 36 9.60 -10.38 3.12
C GLY A 36 8.17 -10.31 3.61
N LEU A 37 7.90 -9.36 4.51
CA LEU A 37 6.56 -9.19 5.09
C LEU A 37 5.59 -8.76 4.00
N THR A 38 4.64 -9.63 3.70
CA THR A 38 3.62 -9.46 2.67
C THR A 38 2.25 -9.82 3.23
N LYS A 39 1.22 -9.15 2.75
CA LYS A 39 -0.17 -9.36 3.16
C LYS A 39 -1.00 -9.58 1.90
N PHE A 40 -1.72 -10.70 1.83
CA PHE A 40 -2.71 -10.93 0.76
C PHE A 40 -3.82 -9.88 0.83
N GLN A 41 -4.24 -9.36 -0.32
CA GLN A 41 -5.23 -8.29 -0.40
C GLN A 41 -6.42 -8.67 -1.28
N ALA A 42 -6.18 -9.25 -2.44
CA ALA A 42 -7.24 -9.62 -3.36
C ALA A 42 -6.83 -10.75 -4.30
N LEU A 43 -7.81 -11.51 -4.77
CA LEU A 43 -7.67 -12.40 -5.92
C LEU A 43 -8.81 -12.11 -6.89
N THR A 44 -8.47 -11.76 -8.13
CA THR A 44 -9.45 -11.51 -9.20
C THR A 44 -9.20 -12.45 -10.36
N ALA A 45 -10.25 -13.08 -10.87
CA ALA A 45 -10.20 -13.98 -12.01
C ALA A 45 -10.88 -13.35 -13.23
N TYR A 46 -10.28 -13.52 -14.41
CA TYR A 46 -10.76 -13.00 -15.69
C TYR A 46 -10.94 -14.18 -16.65
N SER A 47 -12.13 -14.34 -17.22
CA SER A 47 -12.39 -15.38 -18.21
C SER A 47 -11.97 -14.95 -19.62
N ASP A 48 -11.80 -15.94 -20.49
CA ASP A 48 -11.65 -15.76 -21.94
C ASP A 48 -12.84 -15.04 -22.61
N LYS A 49 -13.98 -14.96 -21.94
CA LYS A 49 -15.19 -14.26 -22.40
C LYS A 49 -15.40 -12.89 -21.74
N GLY A 50 -14.42 -12.40 -20.97
CA GLY A 50 -14.49 -11.09 -20.32
C GLY A 50 -15.30 -11.06 -19.02
N GLU A 51 -15.64 -12.22 -18.45
CA GLU A 51 -16.23 -12.29 -17.11
C GLU A 51 -15.17 -11.99 -16.05
N ILE A 52 -15.54 -11.28 -14.99
CA ILE A 52 -14.65 -10.89 -13.90
C ILE A 52 -15.25 -11.42 -12.59
N LEU A 53 -14.47 -12.18 -11.83
CA LEU A 53 -14.88 -12.72 -10.54
C LEU A 53 -13.90 -12.30 -9.44
N LEU A 54 -14.44 -11.77 -8.33
CA LEU A 54 -13.68 -11.55 -7.11
C LEU A 54 -13.67 -12.85 -6.30
N LEU A 55 -12.48 -13.41 -6.11
CA LEU A 55 -12.25 -14.70 -5.45
C LEU A 55 -11.50 -14.56 -4.13
N THR A 56 -11.33 -13.34 -3.60
CA THR A 56 -10.62 -13.08 -2.35
C THR A 56 -11.11 -13.97 -1.21
N ASP A 57 -12.43 -14.09 -1.03
CA ASP A 57 -13.05 -14.91 0.03
C ASP A 57 -12.98 -16.43 -0.22
N LYS A 58 -12.43 -16.84 -1.37
CA LYS A 58 -12.18 -18.24 -1.72
C LYS A 58 -10.74 -18.66 -1.44
N VAL A 59 -9.87 -17.74 -1.03
CA VAL A 59 -8.49 -18.05 -0.65
C VAL A 59 -8.43 -18.30 0.86
N ALA A 60 -8.05 -19.51 1.24
CA ALA A 60 -7.83 -19.87 2.63
C ALA A 60 -6.57 -19.19 3.19
N ALA A 61 -6.44 -19.16 4.53
CA ALA A 61 -5.31 -18.53 5.22
C ALA A 61 -3.94 -19.10 4.81
N ASP A 62 -3.89 -20.37 4.39
CA ASP A 62 -2.66 -21.02 3.94
C ASP A 62 -2.37 -20.77 2.44
N GLY A 63 -3.21 -20.00 1.75
CA GLY A 63 -3.13 -19.71 0.32
C GLY A 63 -3.88 -20.70 -0.58
N THR A 64 -4.55 -21.71 -0.05
CA THR A 64 -5.32 -22.66 -0.86
C THR A 64 -6.53 -22.00 -1.49
N LEU A 65 -6.70 -22.13 -2.81
CA LEU A 65 -7.86 -21.61 -3.54
C LEU A 65 -9.01 -22.62 -3.56
N ASN A 66 -10.10 -22.30 -2.87
CA ASN A 66 -11.33 -23.09 -2.81
C ASN A 66 -12.30 -22.70 -3.94
N TRP A 67 -11.81 -22.75 -5.18
CA TRP A 67 -12.59 -22.45 -6.38
C TRP A 67 -11.97 -23.11 -7.61
N ALA A 68 -12.83 -23.55 -8.53
CA ALA A 68 -12.43 -24.03 -9.85
C ALA A 68 -13.45 -23.55 -10.90
N PRO A 69 -12.99 -23.14 -12.10
CA PRO A 69 -13.89 -22.73 -13.16
C PRO A 69 -14.64 -23.95 -13.73
N LYS A 70 -15.93 -23.77 -14.01
CA LYS A 70 -16.75 -24.83 -14.64
C LYS A 70 -16.41 -25.03 -16.12
N LYS A 71 -15.99 -23.95 -16.80
CA LYS A 71 -15.67 -23.93 -18.24
C LYS A 71 -14.58 -22.90 -18.52
N GLY A 72 -13.87 -23.13 -19.63
CA GLY A 72 -12.90 -22.18 -20.19
C GLY A 72 -11.60 -22.07 -19.40
N LYS A 73 -10.79 -21.11 -19.83
CA LYS A 73 -9.53 -20.72 -19.19
C LYS A 73 -9.70 -19.38 -18.50
N TRP A 74 -9.05 -19.26 -17.34
CA TRP A 74 -9.15 -18.10 -16.47
C TRP A 74 -7.76 -17.65 -16.07
N ASP A 75 -7.50 -16.36 -16.23
CA ASP A 75 -6.30 -15.71 -15.72
C ASP A 75 -6.62 -15.10 -14.35
N LEU A 76 -5.82 -15.46 -13.35
CA LEU A 76 -5.98 -15.04 -11.98
C LEU A 76 -4.88 -14.05 -11.61
N TYR A 77 -5.27 -12.95 -10.97
CA TYR A 77 -4.37 -11.91 -10.52
C TYR A 77 -4.50 -11.80 -9.00
N ALA A 78 -3.46 -12.22 -8.29
CA ALA A 78 -3.36 -12.09 -6.85
C ALA A 78 -2.59 -10.80 -6.50
N THR A 79 -3.21 -9.96 -5.67
CA THR A 79 -2.61 -8.71 -5.18
C THR A 79 -2.17 -8.88 -3.73
N PHE A 80 -0.95 -8.45 -3.45
CA PHE A 80 -0.38 -8.40 -2.11
C PHE A 80 0.19 -7.02 -1.82
N SER A 81 0.11 -6.62 -0.55
CA SER A 81 0.84 -5.47 -0.01
C SER A 81 2.14 -5.98 0.61
N GLY A 82 3.29 -5.61 0.03
CA GLY A 82 4.61 -6.01 0.51
C GLY A 82 5.36 -4.82 1.11
N ARG A 83 6.12 -5.03 2.19
CA ARG A 83 6.98 -3.98 2.74
C ARG A 83 8.22 -3.77 1.87
N THR A 84 8.58 -2.52 1.61
CA THR A 84 9.77 -2.19 0.80
C THR A 84 11.07 -2.57 1.51
N LYS A 85 11.04 -2.67 2.85
CA LYS A 85 12.20 -2.84 3.74
C LYS A 85 13.23 -1.71 3.61
N GLN A 86 12.84 -0.58 3.02
CA GLN A 86 13.72 0.58 2.94
C GLN A 86 14.02 1.07 4.36
N MET A 87 15.30 1.24 4.67
CA MET A 87 15.76 1.84 5.92
C MET A 87 15.98 3.34 5.72
N VAL A 88 15.81 4.12 6.79
CA VAL A 88 16.18 5.54 6.80
C VAL A 88 17.68 5.66 6.51
N LYS A 89 18.03 6.44 5.47
CA LYS A 89 19.43 6.70 5.13
C LYS A 89 20.05 7.66 6.16
N ARG A 90 21.31 7.41 6.53
CA ARG A 90 22.12 8.30 7.40
C ARG A 90 21.39 8.69 8.70
N ALA A 91 20.73 7.73 9.33
CA ALA A 91 20.05 7.96 10.59
C ALA A 91 21.05 8.42 11.67
N ALA A 92 20.65 9.40 12.48
CA ALA A 92 21.35 9.70 13.73
C ALA A 92 21.25 8.49 14.67
N PRO A 93 22.18 8.33 15.64
CA PRO A 93 22.13 7.24 16.61
C PRO A 93 20.75 7.13 17.29
N GLY A 94 20.13 5.95 17.25
CA GLY A 94 18.79 5.69 17.77
C GLY A 94 17.64 6.09 16.83
N GLY A 95 17.95 6.61 15.65
CA GLY A 95 17.03 6.93 14.57
C GLY A 95 16.94 5.86 13.49
N GLU A 96 17.72 4.78 13.60
CA GLU A 96 17.72 3.67 12.65
C GLU A 96 16.35 3.00 12.63
N GLY A 97 15.85 2.65 11.45
CA GLY A 97 14.55 2.00 11.31
C GLY A 97 14.03 2.04 9.89
N PHE A 98 12.85 1.46 9.69
CA PHE A 98 12.19 1.48 8.40
C PHE A 98 11.71 2.88 8.03
N THR A 99 11.76 3.18 6.74
CA THR A 99 11.08 4.34 6.18
C THR A 99 9.58 4.20 6.35
N LEU A 100 8.97 5.24 6.88
CA LEU A 100 7.53 5.36 7.12
C LEU A 100 6.69 5.17 5.85
N ASN A 101 5.52 4.53 5.98
CA ASN A 101 4.47 4.58 4.97
C ASN A 101 3.76 5.94 4.98
N HIS A 102 4.07 6.80 4.01
CA HIS A 102 3.52 8.15 3.92
C HIS A 102 2.06 8.19 3.43
N PHE A 103 1.50 7.07 2.98
CA PHE A 103 0.08 6.98 2.61
C PHE A 103 -0.80 6.58 3.81
N SER A 104 -0.22 6.30 4.98
CA SER A 104 -0.91 5.80 6.16
C SER A 104 -0.85 6.83 7.30
N LYS A 105 -2.01 7.37 7.68
CA LYS A 105 -2.12 8.25 8.84
C LYS A 105 -1.74 7.56 10.16
N PRO A 106 -2.16 6.31 10.44
CA PRO A 106 -1.70 5.58 11.62
C PRO A 106 -0.18 5.44 11.70
N ALA A 107 0.48 5.23 10.56
CA ALA A 107 1.93 5.17 10.51
C ALA A 107 2.56 6.51 10.89
N LEU A 108 2.02 7.64 10.38
CA LEU A 108 2.45 8.97 10.77
C LEU A 108 2.23 9.24 12.26
N ASP A 109 1.06 8.89 12.79
CA ASP A 109 0.72 9.08 14.20
C ASP A 109 1.70 8.30 15.10
N ALA A 110 2.02 7.05 14.74
CA ALA A 110 3.02 6.25 15.44
C ALA A 110 4.43 6.88 15.40
N TYR A 111 4.80 7.47 14.26
CA TYR A 111 6.06 8.21 14.12
C TYR A 111 6.10 9.46 15.02
N LEU A 112 5.05 10.28 14.99
CA LEU A 112 4.95 11.54 15.73
C LEU A 112 4.84 11.35 17.25
N ASN A 113 4.18 10.28 17.71
CA ASN A 113 4.04 9.97 19.13
C ASN A 113 5.40 9.88 19.86
N ARG A 114 6.46 9.46 19.17
CA ARG A 114 7.83 9.47 19.74
C ARG A 114 8.30 10.88 20.09
N PHE A 115 8.02 11.86 19.22
CA PHE A 115 8.38 13.25 19.46
C PHE A 115 7.51 13.85 20.57
N ASP A 116 6.22 13.52 20.59
CA ASP A 116 5.31 13.96 21.65
C ASP A 116 5.80 13.50 23.03
N GLN A 117 6.19 12.23 23.16
CA GLN A 117 6.77 11.69 24.40
C GLN A 117 8.08 12.40 24.79
N ALA A 118 9.00 12.61 23.84
CA ALA A 118 10.27 13.29 24.11
C ALA A 118 10.06 14.76 24.53
N PHE A 119 9.05 15.42 23.97
CA PHE A 119 8.71 16.81 24.25
C PHE A 119 7.94 17.04 25.55
N GLN A 120 7.38 15.99 26.15
CA GLN A 120 6.85 16.04 27.51
C GLN A 120 7.99 16.11 28.54
N THR A 121 9.06 15.32 28.33
CA THR A 121 10.21 15.25 29.24
C THR A 121 11.20 16.40 29.05
N SER A 122 11.34 16.91 27.83
CA SER A 122 12.24 18.02 27.50
C SER A 122 11.50 19.07 26.67
N LYS A 123 11.65 20.36 26.97
CA LYS A 123 11.01 21.45 26.21
C LYS A 123 12.05 22.25 25.41
N PRO A 124 12.70 21.66 24.38
CA PRO A 124 13.64 22.41 23.56
C PRO A 124 12.92 23.54 22.82
N ASN A 125 13.57 24.68 22.61
CA ASN A 125 12.99 25.82 21.87
C ASN A 125 13.03 25.57 20.34
N VAL A 126 12.28 24.57 19.88
CA VAL A 126 12.15 24.20 18.46
C VAL A 126 11.23 25.19 17.77
N ARG A 127 11.76 25.90 16.77
CA ARG A 127 11.02 26.92 16.01
C ARG A 127 10.54 26.45 14.63
N SER A 128 11.07 25.33 14.14
CA SER A 128 10.75 24.79 12.83
C SER A 128 10.88 23.28 12.80
N PHE A 129 10.07 22.67 11.93
CA PHE A 129 10.19 21.28 11.52
C PHE A 129 10.37 21.27 10.00
N TYR A 130 11.25 20.41 9.51
CA TYR A 130 11.58 20.32 8.09
C TYR A 130 11.44 18.86 7.64
N ASN A 131 10.85 18.68 6.45
CA ASN A 131 10.93 17.42 5.71
C ASN A 131 11.93 17.62 4.59
N ASP A 132 12.88 16.70 4.48
CA ASP A 132 13.82 16.71 3.36
C ASP A 132 13.15 16.22 2.07
N SER A 133 13.91 16.19 0.97
CA SER A 133 13.44 15.63 -0.31
C SER A 133 12.84 14.23 -0.13
N TYR A 134 11.75 13.96 -0.85
CA TYR A 134 11.03 12.70 -0.77
C TYR A 134 11.77 11.59 -1.54
N GLU A 135 12.58 10.80 -0.84
CA GLU A 135 13.37 9.69 -1.40
C GLU A 135 12.87 8.32 -0.90
N VAL A 136 11.58 8.04 -1.10
CA VAL A 136 10.99 6.74 -0.77
C VAL A 136 10.78 5.95 -2.06
N TYR A 137 11.62 4.93 -2.28
CA TYR A 137 11.68 4.21 -3.54
C TYR A 137 10.78 2.98 -3.52
N ASN A 138 10.14 2.71 -4.67
CA ASN A 138 9.25 1.57 -4.88
C ASN A 138 8.16 1.47 -3.80
N ALA A 139 7.74 2.60 -3.23
CA ALA A 139 6.65 2.67 -2.27
C ALA A 139 5.42 3.21 -2.98
N ASP A 140 4.67 2.30 -3.59
CA ASP A 140 3.53 2.60 -4.43
C ASP A 140 2.23 2.02 -3.88
N TRP A 141 2.17 1.60 -2.61
CA TRP A 141 0.95 0.98 -2.08
C TRP A 141 0.75 1.21 -0.58
N THR A 142 -0.44 0.88 -0.10
CA THR A 142 -0.77 0.78 1.32
C THR A 142 -1.92 -0.21 1.52
N ASP A 143 -2.05 -0.78 2.73
CA ASP A 143 -3.02 -1.85 3.01
C ASP A 143 -4.49 -1.40 2.86
N ASP A 144 -4.76 -0.10 2.93
CA ASP A 144 -6.11 0.46 2.81
C ASP A 144 -6.41 1.01 1.40
N PHE A 145 -5.48 0.80 0.46
CA PHE A 145 -5.54 1.47 -0.85
C PHE A 145 -6.81 1.12 -1.63
N PHE A 146 -7.28 -0.13 -1.58
CA PHE A 146 -8.51 -0.52 -2.27
C PHE A 146 -9.73 0.29 -1.79
N ASN A 147 -9.87 0.45 -0.47
CA ASN A 147 -10.99 1.17 0.11
C ASN A 147 -10.89 2.67 -0.20
N GLU A 148 -9.71 3.24 -0.06
CA GLU A 148 -9.48 4.66 -0.36
C GLU A 148 -9.68 4.97 -1.84
N PHE A 149 -9.24 4.08 -2.74
CA PHE A 149 -9.48 4.22 -4.17
C PHE A 149 -10.98 4.20 -4.49
N GLU A 150 -11.72 3.20 -4.02
CA GLU A 150 -13.15 3.08 -4.30
C GLU A 150 -13.94 4.28 -3.77
N LYS A 151 -13.63 4.71 -2.54
CA LYS A 151 -14.22 5.91 -1.92
C LYS A 151 -13.96 7.18 -2.72
N ARG A 152 -12.78 7.31 -3.32
CA ARG A 152 -12.33 8.54 -4.01
C ARG A 152 -12.67 8.57 -5.49
N ARG A 153 -12.72 7.42 -6.16
CA ARG A 153 -12.90 7.30 -7.62
C ARG A 153 -14.28 6.74 -7.99
N GLY A 154 -14.99 6.12 -7.04
CA GLY A 154 -16.36 5.63 -7.20
C GLY A 154 -16.50 4.27 -7.85
N TYR A 155 -15.43 3.47 -7.91
CA TYR A 155 -15.45 2.10 -8.45
C TYR A 155 -14.38 1.20 -7.81
N ASP A 156 -14.63 -0.12 -7.80
CA ASP A 156 -13.73 -1.09 -7.17
C ASP A 156 -12.53 -1.42 -8.08
N LEU A 157 -11.33 -0.98 -7.68
CA LEU A 157 -10.08 -1.29 -8.38
C LEU A 157 -9.77 -2.79 -8.44
N LYS A 158 -10.31 -3.62 -7.53
CA LYS A 158 -10.10 -5.08 -7.55
C LYS A 158 -10.58 -5.70 -8.86
N CYS A 159 -11.55 -5.10 -9.55
CA CYS A 159 -12.04 -5.57 -10.85
C CYS A 159 -11.09 -5.24 -12.02
N PHE A 160 -10.06 -4.43 -11.80
CA PHE A 160 -9.19 -3.88 -12.85
C PHE A 160 -7.69 -4.15 -12.60
N ILE A 161 -7.37 -5.17 -11.80
CA ILE A 161 -5.97 -5.53 -11.48
C ILE A 161 -5.19 -5.95 -12.72
N ARG A 162 -5.84 -6.62 -13.68
CA ARG A 162 -5.21 -7.00 -14.95
C ARG A 162 -4.79 -5.77 -15.75
N GLU A 163 -5.67 -4.78 -15.83
CA GLU A 163 -5.46 -3.51 -16.50
C GLU A 163 -4.39 -2.67 -15.78
N LEU A 164 -4.40 -2.65 -14.45
CA LEU A 164 -3.38 -1.99 -13.64
C LEU A 164 -1.98 -2.60 -13.86
N ALA A 165 -1.90 -3.94 -13.93
CA ALA A 165 -0.67 -4.69 -14.18
C ALA A 165 -0.20 -4.66 -15.65
N SER A 166 -1.06 -4.23 -16.57
CA SER A 166 -0.76 -4.23 -17.99
C SER A 166 0.37 -3.26 -18.34
N LYS A 167 1.20 -3.63 -19.31
CA LYS A 167 2.22 -2.74 -19.90
C LYS A 167 1.72 -1.98 -21.12
N ASP A 168 0.47 -2.21 -21.52
CA ASP A 168 -0.16 -1.48 -22.61
C ASP A 168 -0.17 0.03 -22.32
N THR A 169 0.28 0.81 -23.29
CA THR A 169 0.36 2.27 -23.29
C THR A 169 -0.57 2.92 -24.30
N VAL A 170 -1.25 2.13 -25.14
CA VAL A 170 -2.12 2.59 -26.22
C VAL A 170 -3.57 2.69 -25.72
N SER A 171 -4.00 1.76 -24.88
CA SER A 171 -5.38 1.76 -24.35
C SER A 171 -5.67 2.97 -23.48
N SER A 172 -6.62 3.81 -23.92
CA SER A 172 -7.09 4.98 -23.18
C SER A 172 -7.75 4.60 -21.84
N HIS A 173 -8.42 3.45 -21.79
CA HIS A 173 -9.01 2.91 -20.57
C HIS A 173 -7.94 2.60 -19.52
N ILE A 174 -6.85 1.92 -19.91
CA ILE A 174 -5.72 1.61 -19.02
C ILE A 174 -5.01 2.89 -18.59
N ALA A 175 -4.83 3.84 -19.50
CA ALA A 175 -4.22 5.13 -19.19
C ALA A 175 -5.04 5.90 -18.14
N ARG A 176 -6.36 5.93 -18.27
CA ARG A 176 -7.27 6.57 -17.30
C ARG A 176 -7.21 5.88 -15.94
N LEU A 177 -7.31 4.54 -15.90
CA LEU A 177 -7.20 3.77 -14.66
C LEU A 177 -5.89 4.07 -13.91
N LYS A 178 -4.75 4.14 -14.63
CA LYS A 178 -3.45 4.47 -14.05
C LYS A 178 -3.35 5.93 -13.61
N SER A 179 -4.10 6.84 -14.24
CA SER A 179 -4.22 8.22 -13.79
C SER A 179 -4.97 8.28 -12.46
N ASP A 180 -6.14 7.65 -12.37
CA ASP A 180 -6.97 7.60 -11.17
C ASP A 180 -6.21 6.97 -9.99
N TYR A 181 -5.40 5.93 -10.28
CA TYR A 181 -4.50 5.30 -9.32
C TYR A 181 -3.47 6.28 -8.74
N ARG A 182 -2.77 7.02 -9.60
CA ARG A 182 -1.74 7.98 -9.17
C ARG A 182 -2.33 9.19 -8.47
N GLU A 183 -3.50 9.64 -8.91
CA GLU A 183 -4.22 10.73 -8.26
C GLU A 183 -4.63 10.33 -6.85
N THR A 184 -5.18 9.11 -6.68
CA THR A 184 -5.50 8.55 -5.35
C THR A 184 -4.25 8.53 -4.45
N MET A 185 -3.11 8.06 -4.95
CA MET A 185 -1.85 8.07 -4.21
C MET A 185 -1.41 9.48 -3.79
N GLY A 186 -1.53 10.46 -4.69
CA GLY A 186 -1.21 11.86 -4.41
C GLY A 186 -2.12 12.47 -3.36
N GLU A 187 -3.42 12.21 -3.43
CA GLU A 187 -4.38 12.67 -2.43
C GLU A 187 -4.16 12.02 -1.07
N MET A 188 -3.88 10.71 -1.02
CA MET A 188 -3.56 10.02 0.22
C MET A 188 -2.28 10.58 0.86
N LEU A 189 -1.25 10.87 0.09
CA LEU A 189 -0.03 11.53 0.59
C LEU A 189 -0.36 12.91 1.20
N LEU A 190 -1.19 13.69 0.51
CA LEU A 190 -1.61 15.02 0.98
C LEU A 190 -2.43 14.93 2.28
N ASP A 191 -3.43 14.06 2.30
CA ASP A 191 -4.44 13.97 3.37
C ASP A 191 -3.94 13.20 4.59
N ASN A 192 -3.15 12.15 4.40
CA ASN A 192 -2.70 11.27 5.47
C ASN A 192 -1.33 11.67 6.02
N PHE A 193 -0.51 12.39 5.25
CA PHE A 193 0.82 12.82 5.69
C PHE A 193 0.99 14.33 5.74
N THR A 194 0.88 15.03 4.61
CA THR A 194 1.27 16.45 4.53
C THR A 194 0.41 17.36 5.41
N LYS A 195 -0.92 17.22 5.35
CA LYS A 195 -1.84 18.04 6.16
C LYS A 195 -1.70 17.71 7.67
N PRO A 196 -1.73 16.43 8.11
CA PRO A 196 -1.60 16.11 9.54
C PRO A 196 -0.24 16.46 10.12
N TRP A 197 0.87 16.22 9.39
CA TRP A 197 2.20 16.65 9.80
C TRP A 197 2.25 18.16 10.05
N THR A 198 1.72 18.94 9.10
CA THR A 198 1.69 20.40 9.19
C THR A 198 0.87 20.86 10.39
N ALA A 199 -0.28 20.23 10.63
CA ALA A 199 -1.13 20.52 11.79
C ALA A 199 -0.40 20.21 13.11
N TRP A 200 0.24 19.04 13.20
CA TRP A 200 1.03 18.65 14.37
C TRP A 200 2.18 19.63 14.65
N ALA A 201 2.98 19.96 13.63
CA ALA A 201 4.11 20.89 13.76
C ALA A 201 3.67 22.29 14.25
N LYS A 202 2.54 22.79 13.72
CA LYS A 202 1.92 24.04 14.21
C LYS A 202 1.46 23.92 15.65
N GLY A 203 0.87 22.79 16.04
CA GLY A 203 0.44 22.51 17.41
C GLY A 203 1.61 22.60 18.40
N VAL A 204 2.71 21.90 18.10
CA VAL A 204 3.92 21.94 18.95
C VAL A 204 4.50 23.36 19.06
N ALA A 205 4.54 24.12 17.96
CA ALA A 205 5.04 25.49 17.96
C ALA A 205 4.09 26.47 18.70
N ALA A 206 2.78 26.31 18.56
CA ALA A 206 1.77 27.19 19.16
C ALA A 206 1.71 27.04 20.70
N VAL A 207 1.85 25.83 21.22
CA VAL A 207 1.94 25.57 22.67
C VAL A 207 3.16 26.29 23.28
N ARG A 208 4.22 26.49 22.51
CA ARG A 208 5.48 27.08 22.99
C ARG A 208 5.59 28.59 22.82
N LYS A 209 4.71 29.23 22.02
CA LYS A 209 4.59 30.70 21.95
C LYS A 209 3.76 31.32 23.08
N ARG A 210 3.03 30.50 23.85
CA ARG A 210 2.15 30.95 24.95
C ARG A 210 2.78 30.77 26.35
N LEU A 211 4.07 30.41 26.42
CA LEU A 211 4.89 30.38 27.64
C LEU A 211 5.91 31.52 27.55
#